data_AF-A0A7S1XK28-F1
#
_entry.id   AF-A0A7S1XK28-F1
#
_cell.length_a   1.000
_cell.length_b   1.000
_cell.length_c   1.000
_cell.angle_alpha   90.00
_cell.angle_beta   90.00
_cell.angle_gamma   90.00
#
_symmetry.space_group_name_H-M   'P 1'
#
loop_
_entity.id
_entity.type
_entity.pdbx_description
1 polymer ?
#
loop_
_entity_poly.entity_id
_entity_poly.type
_entity_poly.pdbx_seq_one_letter_code
_entity_poly.pdbx_strand_id
1 'polypeptide(L)'
;RSRRRRRRRRCRRCCRRRRNPNPNPNSYPNPGRARRMPPLLLPLLLLLAPPLAAAWTPLAMEPSVAYGAWPSPLAAGRISASQRKLLELRPAPDGESPIWCESRPTEAGRYVLCREGGDVSSADHYVRTRVHEYGGGAWAVTADAVVYSHFADQRLYEQRISPSGEPQGAPVSRSLSATPPLTLTLTLTLTLTLTL
;
A
#
# COMPACT_ATOMS: atom_id res chain seq x y z
N ARG A 1 -16.03 -28.63 -22.48
CA ARG A 1 -14.75 -29.30 -22.10
C ARG A 1 -13.53 -29.00 -23.01
N SER A 2 -13.65 -28.21 -24.10
CA SER A 2 -12.54 -27.97 -25.05
C SER A 2 -11.74 -26.66 -24.84
N ARG A 3 -12.26 -25.67 -24.12
CA ARG A 3 -11.56 -24.37 -23.91
C ARG A 3 -10.46 -24.40 -22.82
N ARG A 4 -10.54 -25.29 -21.82
CA ARG A 4 -9.51 -25.42 -20.75
C ARG A 4 -8.19 -26.05 -21.23
N ARG A 5 -8.16 -26.76 -22.37
CA ARG A 5 -6.93 -27.39 -22.90
C ARG A 5 -6.02 -26.43 -23.68
N ARG A 6 -6.54 -25.32 -24.23
CA ARG A 6 -5.73 -24.34 -24.98
C ARG A 6 -4.89 -23.41 -24.10
N ARG A 7 -5.33 -23.07 -22.88
CA ARG A 7 -4.54 -22.22 -21.95
C ARG A 7 -3.31 -22.92 -21.36
N ARG A 8 -3.31 -24.25 -21.21
CA ARG A 8 -2.15 -25.00 -20.68
C ARG A 8 -1.00 -25.18 -21.68
N ARG A 9 -1.22 -25.01 -23.00
CA ARG A 9 -0.16 -25.17 -24.02
C ARG A 9 0.70 -23.91 -24.22
N ARG A 10 0.17 -22.70 -23.96
CA ARG A 10 0.98 -21.46 -24.01
C ARG A 10 1.97 -21.35 -22.86
N CYS A 11 1.68 -21.92 -21.69
CA CYS A 11 2.57 -21.86 -20.53
C CYS A 11 3.83 -22.75 -20.65
N ARG A 12 3.81 -23.79 -21.50
CA ARG A 12 4.98 -24.70 -21.65
C ARG A 12 6.00 -24.25 -22.71
N ARG A 13 5.63 -23.34 -23.62
CA ARG A 13 6.54 -22.86 -24.69
C ARG A 13 7.42 -21.70 -24.23
N CYS A 14 7.00 -20.92 -23.22
CA CYS A 14 7.84 -19.88 -22.60
C CYS A 14 8.88 -20.44 -21.62
N CYS A 15 8.64 -21.60 -20.99
CA CYS A 15 9.58 -22.14 -19.99
C CYS A 15 10.71 -23.01 -20.57
N ARG A 16 10.80 -23.21 -21.89
CA ARG A 16 11.86 -24.04 -22.52
C ARG A 16 13.04 -23.27 -23.11
N ARG A 17 13.06 -21.94 -23.01
CA ARG A 17 14.25 -21.12 -23.35
C ARG A 17 14.67 -20.30 -22.13
N ARG A 18 15.41 -20.96 -21.23
CA ARG A 18 16.41 -20.38 -20.31
C ARG A 18 17.02 -21.54 -19.50
N ARG A 19 17.89 -22.30 -20.16
CA ARG A 19 18.98 -23.01 -19.47
C ARG A 19 20.22 -22.13 -19.60
N ASN A 20 20.59 -21.48 -18.52
CA ASN A 20 21.96 -21.55 -18.00
C ASN A 20 21.89 -21.16 -16.51
N PRO A 21 21.75 -22.13 -15.58
CA PRO A 21 21.83 -21.82 -14.16
C PRO A 21 23.31 -21.75 -13.79
N ASN A 22 23.73 -20.57 -13.33
CA ASN A 22 25.03 -20.21 -12.76
C ASN A 22 26.07 -19.60 -13.73
N PRO A 23 26.09 -18.27 -13.91
CA PRO A 23 27.32 -17.59 -14.30
C PRO A 23 28.19 -17.43 -13.04
N ASN A 24 29.42 -17.95 -13.09
CA ASN A 24 30.43 -17.68 -12.06
C ASN A 24 30.57 -16.14 -11.90
N PRO A 25 30.47 -15.57 -10.68
CA PRO A 25 30.60 -14.12 -10.47
C PRO A 25 31.98 -13.56 -10.82
N ASN A 26 33.01 -14.41 -10.98
CA ASN A 26 34.35 -14.02 -11.43
C ASN A 26 34.61 -14.21 -12.93
N SER A 27 33.58 -14.50 -13.75
CA SER A 27 33.74 -14.50 -15.21
C SER A 27 33.66 -13.06 -15.74
N TYR A 28 34.79 -12.36 -15.79
CA TYR A 28 34.90 -11.20 -16.66
C TYR A 28 34.76 -11.66 -18.11
N PRO A 29 33.99 -10.95 -18.96
CA PRO A 29 34.00 -11.24 -20.39
C PRO A 29 35.44 -11.08 -20.88
N ASN A 30 36.03 -12.18 -21.36
CA ASN A 30 37.33 -12.16 -22.02
C ASN A 30 37.24 -11.10 -23.13
N PRO A 31 38.07 -10.04 -23.11
CA PRO A 31 38.08 -9.07 -24.19
C PRO A 31 38.49 -9.84 -25.44
N GLY A 32 37.50 -10.18 -26.26
CA GLY A 32 37.69 -10.93 -27.48
C GLY A 32 38.82 -10.28 -28.26
N ARG A 33 39.83 -11.09 -28.61
CA ARG A 33 41.02 -10.69 -29.37
C ARG A 33 40.69 -9.52 -30.29
N ALA A 34 41.09 -8.32 -29.89
CA ALA A 34 40.98 -7.15 -30.71
C ALA A 34 41.67 -7.50 -32.03
N ARG A 35 40.91 -7.49 -33.13
CA ARG A 35 41.48 -7.68 -34.46
C ARG A 35 42.54 -6.59 -34.60
N ARG A 36 43.81 -7.00 -34.66
CA ARG A 36 44.94 -6.09 -34.87
C ARG A 36 44.65 -5.32 -36.15
N MET A 37 44.47 -4.00 -36.04
CA MET A 37 44.36 -3.14 -37.21
C MET A 37 45.67 -3.19 -38.01
N PRO A 38 45.62 -3.18 -39.36
CA PRO A 38 46.82 -3.14 -40.19
C PRO A 38 47.59 -1.82 -39.99
N PRO A 39 48.94 -1.85 -40.03
CA PRO A 39 49.81 -0.82 -39.43
C PRO A 39 50.09 0.34 -40.39
N LEU A 40 49.07 0.91 -41.04
CA LEU A 40 49.26 2.04 -41.97
C LEU A 40 48.16 3.12 -41.87
N LEU A 41 47.33 3.10 -40.83
CA LEU A 41 46.29 4.13 -40.58
C LEU A 41 46.44 4.82 -39.21
N LEU A 42 47.63 4.77 -38.60
CA LEU A 42 47.93 5.49 -37.35
C LEU A 42 48.55 6.89 -37.51
N PRO A 43 49.30 7.26 -38.58
CA PRO A 43 50.00 8.54 -38.55
C PRO A 43 49.11 9.74 -38.91
N LEU A 44 47.91 9.53 -39.49
CA LEU A 44 47.03 10.63 -39.92
C LEU A 44 45.88 10.94 -38.94
N LEU A 45 45.57 10.06 -37.99
CA LEU A 45 44.49 10.27 -37.01
C LEU A 45 44.95 10.99 -35.72
N LEU A 46 46.27 11.19 -35.55
CA LEU A 46 46.85 11.91 -34.41
C LEU A 46 47.01 13.43 -34.64
N LEU A 47 46.86 13.92 -35.87
CA LEU A 47 47.03 15.35 -36.20
C LEU A 47 45.71 16.15 -36.25
N LEU A 48 44.55 15.48 -36.09
CA LEU A 48 43.23 16.13 -35.96
C LEU A 48 42.48 15.74 -34.68
N ALA A 49 43.09 14.95 -33.79
CA ALA A 49 42.53 14.76 -32.46
C ALA A 49 42.79 16.02 -31.63
N PRO A 50 41.76 16.72 -31.12
CA PRO A 50 41.99 17.78 -30.14
C PRO A 50 42.78 17.18 -28.96
N PRO A 51 43.70 17.95 -28.34
CA PRO A 51 44.43 17.43 -27.20
C PRO A 51 43.40 16.98 -26.16
N LEU A 52 43.45 15.70 -25.77
CA LEU A 52 42.67 15.12 -24.66
C LEU A 52 43.01 15.77 -23.30
N ALA A 53 43.66 16.93 -23.29
CA ALA A 53 44.03 17.74 -22.15
C ALA A 53 42.91 18.72 -21.72
N ALA A 54 41.68 18.54 -22.20
CA ALA A 54 40.48 19.15 -21.62
C ALA A 54 39.40 18.06 -21.58
N ALA A 55 38.82 17.65 -20.46
CA ALA A 55 38.71 18.29 -19.18
C ALA A 55 38.57 17.21 -18.11
N TRP A 56 39.63 16.97 -17.34
CA TRP A 56 39.44 16.51 -15.97
C TRP A 56 39.33 17.79 -15.16
N THR A 57 38.19 18.48 -15.27
CA THR A 57 37.86 19.46 -14.24
C THR A 57 37.78 18.63 -12.96
N PRO A 58 38.64 18.83 -11.95
CA PRO A 58 38.40 18.19 -10.68
C PRO A 58 36.98 18.61 -10.29
N LEU A 59 36.14 17.63 -9.92
CA LEU A 59 34.90 17.94 -9.20
C LEU A 59 35.31 18.96 -8.15
N ALA A 60 34.72 20.16 -8.23
CA ALA A 60 35.00 21.21 -7.28
C ALA A 60 34.98 20.57 -5.89
N MET A 61 36.04 20.76 -5.11
CA MET A 61 36.10 20.26 -3.75
C MET A 61 34.85 20.81 -3.05
N GLU A 62 33.86 19.95 -2.80
CA GLU A 62 32.65 20.33 -2.09
C GLU A 62 33.12 20.93 -0.77
N PRO A 63 32.68 22.15 -0.40
CA PRO A 63 33.10 22.77 0.85
C PRO A 63 32.82 21.79 2.00
N SER A 64 33.82 21.54 2.83
CA SER A 64 33.65 20.67 3.99
C SER A 64 32.69 21.34 4.99
N VAL A 65 31.48 20.81 5.10
CA VAL A 65 30.48 21.27 6.06
C VAL A 65 30.53 20.40 7.32
N ALA A 66 30.33 21.00 8.49
CA ALA A 66 30.25 20.26 9.75
C ALA A 66 29.12 19.22 9.72
N TYR A 67 29.31 18.11 10.43
CA TYR A 67 28.28 17.08 10.58
C TYR A 67 26.96 17.69 11.09
N GLY A 68 25.86 17.37 10.40
CA GLY A 68 24.52 17.89 10.72
C GLY A 68 24.17 19.25 10.11
N ALA A 69 25.12 19.96 9.49
CA ALA A 69 24.86 21.23 8.80
C ALA A 69 24.71 21.07 7.27
N TRP A 70 24.64 19.84 6.76
CA TRP A 70 24.42 19.61 5.34
C TRP A 70 23.06 20.15 4.90
N PRO A 71 23.01 20.97 3.82
CA PRO A 71 21.76 21.46 3.30
C PRO A 71 20.89 20.28 2.84
N SER A 72 19.69 20.19 3.39
CA SER A 72 18.72 19.14 3.04
C SER A 72 17.52 19.75 2.33
N PRO A 73 17.13 19.24 1.15
CA PRO A 73 15.87 19.65 0.50
C PRO A 73 14.62 19.10 1.22
N LEU A 74 14.80 18.24 2.25
CA LEU A 74 13.73 17.60 3.01
C LEU A 74 13.42 18.38 4.28
N ALA A 75 12.52 19.35 4.17
CA ALA A 75 11.99 20.06 5.33
C ALA A 75 11.17 19.13 6.25
N ALA A 76 11.21 19.36 7.56
CA ALA A 76 10.45 18.58 8.55
C ALA A 76 8.94 18.52 8.24
N GLY A 77 8.35 19.63 7.78
CA GLY A 77 6.96 19.70 7.34
C GLY A 77 6.64 18.70 6.22
N ARG A 78 7.53 18.54 5.24
CA ARG A 78 7.36 17.57 4.14
C ARG A 78 7.37 16.13 4.67
N ILE A 79 8.28 15.82 5.59
CA ILE A 79 8.37 14.51 6.21
C ILE A 79 7.06 14.20 6.92
N SER A 80 6.60 15.09 7.80
CA SER A 80 5.35 14.89 8.57
C SER A 80 4.11 14.72 7.68
N ALA A 81 3.94 15.56 6.66
CA ALA A 81 2.81 15.47 5.73
C ALA A 81 2.84 14.19 4.87
N SER A 82 4.04 13.66 4.59
CA SER A 82 4.21 12.45 3.77
C SER A 82 4.01 11.12 4.52
N GLN A 83 3.80 11.13 5.84
CA GLN A 83 3.68 9.90 6.65
C GLN A 83 2.31 9.22 6.53
N ARG A 84 1.89 8.89 5.30
CA ARG A 84 0.70 8.06 5.07
C ARG A 84 1.00 6.60 5.39
N LYS A 85 0.09 5.96 6.11
CA LYS A 85 0.13 4.55 6.48
C LYS A 85 -1.12 3.89 5.94
N LEU A 86 -0.93 2.74 5.27
CA LEU A 86 -2.02 1.87 4.85
C LEU A 86 -2.04 0.69 5.81
N LEU A 87 -3.17 0.48 6.47
CA LEU A 87 -3.36 -0.47 7.56
C LEU A 87 -4.60 -1.33 7.31
N GLU A 88 -4.63 -2.49 7.97
CA GLU A 88 -5.82 -3.35 8.10
C GLU A 88 -6.52 -3.69 6.77
N LEU A 89 -5.79 -4.00 5.70
CA LEU A 89 -6.39 -4.32 4.39
C LEU A 89 -7.40 -5.49 4.48
N ARG A 90 -8.62 -5.30 3.98
CA ARG A 90 -9.68 -6.32 3.94
C ARG A 90 -10.24 -6.49 2.53
N PRO A 91 -10.66 -7.71 2.15
CA PRO A 91 -11.39 -7.93 0.91
C PRO A 91 -12.69 -7.12 0.89
N ALA A 92 -13.01 -6.51 -0.25
CA ALA A 92 -14.33 -5.95 -0.49
C ALA A 92 -15.36 -7.06 -0.79
N PRO A 93 -16.67 -6.78 -0.67
CA PRO A 93 -17.71 -7.79 -0.91
C PRO A 93 -17.74 -8.33 -2.35
N ASP A 94 -17.33 -7.52 -3.33
CA ASP A 94 -17.23 -7.91 -4.75
C ASP A 94 -15.99 -8.77 -5.06
N GLY A 95 -14.98 -8.76 -4.19
CA GLY A 95 -13.70 -9.40 -4.42
C GLY A 95 -12.82 -8.73 -5.49
N GLU A 96 -13.13 -7.49 -5.90
CA GLU A 96 -12.37 -6.78 -6.95
C GLU A 96 -11.21 -5.96 -6.39
N SER A 97 -11.51 -4.89 -5.62
CA SER A 97 -10.48 -4.04 -5.00
C SER A 97 -10.68 -3.98 -3.49
N PRO A 98 -9.60 -4.09 -2.69
CA PRO A 98 -9.71 -4.14 -1.25
C PRO A 98 -10.08 -2.79 -0.66
N ILE A 99 -10.59 -2.82 0.57
CA ILE A 99 -10.77 -1.64 1.41
C ILE A 99 -9.61 -1.63 2.42
N TRP A 100 -9.04 -0.46 2.71
CA TRP A 100 -7.98 -0.30 3.70
C TRP A 100 -8.23 0.92 4.59
N CYS A 101 -7.54 0.96 5.72
CA CYS A 101 -7.51 2.12 6.59
C CYS A 101 -6.27 2.96 6.26
N GLU A 102 -6.45 4.23 5.88
CA GLU A 102 -5.37 5.15 5.51
C GLU A 102 -5.21 6.28 6.53
N SER A 103 -3.98 6.59 6.95
CA SER A 103 -3.72 7.80 7.74
C SER A 103 -3.72 9.06 6.87
N ARG A 104 -4.30 10.13 7.40
CA ARG A 104 -4.30 11.47 6.82
C ARG A 104 -3.55 12.45 7.75
N PRO A 105 -2.20 12.53 7.68
CA PRO A 105 -1.43 13.44 8.54
C PRO A 105 -1.86 14.90 8.41
N THR A 106 -2.28 15.32 7.21
CA THR A 106 -2.74 16.68 6.90
C THR A 106 -4.17 16.96 7.32
N GLU A 107 -4.92 15.96 7.78
CA GLU A 107 -6.33 16.09 8.19
C GLU A 107 -6.46 15.70 9.67
N ALA A 108 -5.77 16.46 10.52
CA ALA A 108 -5.71 16.22 11.97
C ALA A 108 -5.22 14.82 12.38
N GLY A 109 -4.48 14.12 11.49
CA GLY A 109 -3.98 12.77 11.76
C GLY A 109 -5.07 11.69 11.80
N ARG A 110 -6.25 11.97 11.22
CA ARG A 110 -7.36 11.02 11.20
C ARG A 110 -7.04 9.80 10.32
N TYR A 111 -7.77 8.72 10.58
CA TYR A 111 -7.77 7.49 9.80
C TYR A 111 -9.09 7.40 9.05
N VAL A 112 -9.02 6.98 7.79
CA VAL A 112 -10.15 6.96 6.85
C VAL A 112 -10.20 5.58 6.18
N LEU A 113 -11.39 5.06 5.93
CA LEU A 113 -11.53 3.88 5.07
C LEU A 113 -11.49 4.32 3.62
N CYS A 114 -10.63 3.69 2.83
CA CYS A 114 -10.42 4.02 1.42
C CYS A 114 -10.52 2.77 0.56
N ARG A 115 -10.88 3.00 -0.70
CA ARG A 115 -10.87 2.02 -1.80
C ARG A 115 -10.20 2.67 -3.01
N GLU A 116 -9.88 1.88 -4.02
CA GLU A 116 -9.59 2.45 -5.34
C GLU A 116 -10.78 3.32 -5.79
N GLY A 117 -10.50 4.59 -6.10
CA GLY A 117 -11.52 5.57 -6.51
C GLY A 117 -11.89 6.60 -5.45
N GLY A 118 -11.66 6.35 -4.16
CA GLY A 118 -11.94 7.36 -3.13
C GLY A 118 -12.09 6.84 -1.69
N ASP A 119 -12.61 7.74 -0.85
CA ASP A 119 -12.91 7.47 0.56
C ASP A 119 -14.27 6.78 0.70
N VAL A 120 -14.32 5.73 1.51
CA VAL A 120 -15.53 4.96 1.83
C VAL A 120 -16.19 5.47 3.11
N SER A 121 -15.40 5.85 4.12
CA SER A 121 -15.95 6.47 5.34
C SER A 121 -16.29 7.94 5.11
N SER A 122 -17.25 8.47 5.90
CA SER A 122 -17.62 9.89 5.86
C SER A 122 -16.42 10.82 6.08
N ALA A 123 -16.44 11.98 5.42
CA ALA A 123 -15.35 12.96 5.43
C ALA A 123 -15.02 13.49 6.84
N ASP A 124 -16.01 13.59 7.72
CA ASP A 124 -15.83 14.14 9.08
C ASP A 124 -15.49 13.06 10.11
N HIS A 125 -15.35 11.79 9.68
CA HIS A 125 -15.16 10.67 10.59
C HIS A 125 -13.68 10.30 10.74
N TYR A 126 -13.31 9.99 11.97
CA TYR A 126 -12.02 9.41 12.35
C TYR A 126 -12.18 7.92 12.73
N VAL A 127 -11.73 7.01 11.88
CA VAL A 127 -11.82 5.55 12.08
C VAL A 127 -10.75 5.04 13.03
N ARG A 128 -11.05 5.00 14.33
CA ARG A 128 -10.13 4.54 15.38
C ARG A 128 -10.85 4.18 16.67
N THR A 129 -10.36 3.14 17.34
CA THR A 129 -10.81 2.74 18.69
C THR A 129 -9.80 3.15 19.77
N ARG A 130 -10.26 3.19 21.02
CA ARG A 130 -9.44 3.27 22.25
C ARG A 130 -9.34 1.95 22.99
N VAL A 131 -9.58 0.82 22.33
CA VAL A 131 -9.42 -0.50 22.95
C VAL A 131 -8.00 -0.62 23.51
N HIS A 132 -7.88 -0.82 24.82
CA HIS A 132 -6.61 -0.82 25.55
C HIS A 132 -5.76 0.45 25.35
N GLU A 133 -6.36 1.60 25.03
CA GLU A 133 -5.72 2.89 24.68
C GLU A 133 -4.82 2.89 23.43
N TYR A 134 -4.33 1.73 23.02
CA TYR A 134 -3.63 1.53 21.75
C TYR A 134 -4.58 1.55 20.55
N GLY A 135 -5.80 1.06 20.76
CA GLY A 135 -6.77 0.76 19.71
C GLY A 135 -6.64 -0.67 19.20
N GLY A 136 -7.28 -0.93 18.05
CA GLY A 136 -7.26 -2.22 17.36
C GLY A 136 -8.63 -2.58 16.83
N GLY A 137 -8.65 -3.22 15.66
CA GLY A 137 -9.89 -3.73 15.05
C GLY A 137 -10.95 -2.66 14.87
N ALA A 138 -10.57 -1.51 14.31
CA ALA A 138 -11.44 -0.34 14.29
C ALA A 138 -12.64 -0.46 13.33
N TRP A 139 -12.64 -1.48 12.47
CA TRP A 139 -13.66 -1.67 11.45
C TRP A 139 -13.75 -3.11 10.94
N ALA A 140 -14.84 -3.40 10.23
CA ALA A 140 -15.11 -4.66 9.55
C ALA A 140 -15.94 -4.43 8.28
N VAL A 141 -15.91 -5.40 7.37
CA VAL A 141 -16.69 -5.43 6.13
C VAL A 141 -17.84 -6.41 6.28
N THR A 142 -19.04 -6.03 5.88
CA THR A 142 -20.21 -6.90 5.72
C THR A 142 -20.50 -7.09 4.22
N ALA A 143 -21.56 -7.82 3.85
CA ALA A 143 -21.90 -8.03 2.44
C ALA A 143 -22.22 -6.73 1.66
N ASP A 144 -22.64 -5.69 2.36
CA ASP A 144 -23.25 -4.49 1.78
C ASP A 144 -22.98 -3.21 2.61
N ALA A 145 -22.06 -3.28 3.57
CA ALA A 145 -21.66 -2.15 4.41
C ALA A 145 -20.22 -2.31 4.92
N VAL A 146 -19.65 -1.19 5.39
CA VAL A 146 -18.53 -1.19 6.33
C VAL A 146 -19.02 -0.69 7.68
N VAL A 147 -18.63 -1.40 8.74
CA VAL A 147 -18.91 -1.01 10.12
C VAL A 147 -17.61 -0.55 10.75
N TYR A 148 -17.59 0.62 11.38
CA TYR A 148 -16.38 1.17 11.97
C TYR A 148 -16.67 1.98 13.24
N SER A 149 -15.65 2.14 14.07
CA SER A 149 -15.72 2.98 15.27
C SER A 149 -15.30 4.42 14.95
N HIS A 150 -16.12 5.38 15.33
CA HIS A 150 -15.78 6.80 15.22
C HIS A 150 -15.05 7.27 16.48
N PHE A 151 -13.88 7.88 16.32
CA PHE A 151 -13.01 8.18 17.46
C PHE A 151 -13.61 9.17 18.46
N ALA A 152 -14.42 10.13 17.98
CA ALA A 152 -14.96 11.21 18.82
C ALA A 152 -15.92 10.71 19.90
N ASP A 153 -16.77 9.72 19.58
CA ASP A 153 -17.81 9.20 20.47
C ASP A 153 -17.64 7.71 20.80
N GLN A 154 -16.64 7.04 20.21
CA GLN A 154 -16.37 5.61 20.33
C GLN A 154 -17.55 4.71 19.96
N ARG A 155 -18.54 5.23 19.20
CA ARG A 155 -19.69 4.45 18.74
C ARG A 155 -19.37 3.73 17.44
N LEU A 156 -20.14 2.67 17.17
CA LEU A 156 -20.11 1.97 15.88
C LEU A 156 -21.06 2.65 14.91
N TYR A 157 -20.53 2.90 13.71
CA TYR A 157 -21.24 3.46 12.56
C TYR A 157 -21.25 2.44 11.44
N GLU A 158 -22.41 2.29 10.80
CA GLU A 158 -22.59 1.48 9.60
C GLU A 158 -22.67 2.42 8.39
N GLN A 159 -21.74 2.29 7.46
CA GLN A 159 -21.77 2.95 6.16
C GLN A 159 -22.16 1.94 5.10
N ARG A 160 -23.31 2.14 4.47
CA ARG A 160 -23.75 1.32 3.33
C ARG A 160 -22.80 1.53 2.16
N ILE A 161 -22.51 0.45 1.44
CA ILE A 161 -21.69 0.48 0.23
C ILE A 161 -22.39 -0.24 -0.91
N SER A 162 -22.18 0.23 -2.14
CA SER A 162 -22.62 -0.48 -3.34
C SER A 162 -21.83 -1.80 -3.51
N PRO A 163 -22.22 -2.70 -4.43
CA PRO A 163 -21.39 -3.83 -4.81
C PRO A 163 -19.98 -3.40 -5.24
N SER A 164 -19.85 -2.25 -5.91
CA SER A 164 -18.57 -1.65 -6.27
C SER A 164 -17.88 -0.93 -5.11
N GLY A 165 -18.31 -1.11 -3.85
CA GLY A 165 -17.67 -0.54 -2.66
C GLY A 165 -17.83 0.98 -2.48
N GLU A 166 -18.67 1.64 -3.27
CA GLU A 166 -18.91 3.08 -3.17
C GLU A 166 -19.87 3.40 -2.02
N PRO A 167 -19.60 4.43 -1.20
CA PRO A 167 -20.47 4.78 -0.08
C PRO A 167 -21.85 5.25 -0.53
N GLN A 168 -22.88 4.79 0.16
CA GLN A 168 -24.28 5.12 -0.10
C GLN A 168 -24.90 5.83 1.11
N GLY A 169 -25.25 7.11 0.94
CA GLY A 169 -25.87 7.92 1.99
C GLY A 169 -24.95 8.17 3.18
N ALA A 170 -25.51 8.76 4.24
CA ALA A 170 -24.78 9.04 5.48
C ALA A 170 -24.62 7.78 6.34
N PRO A 171 -23.52 7.66 7.11
CA PRO A 171 -23.33 6.56 8.03
C PRO A 171 -24.35 6.63 9.18
N VAL A 172 -24.86 5.48 9.61
CA VAL A 172 -25.87 5.39 10.67
C VAL A 172 -25.26 4.73 11.89
N SER A 173 -25.35 5.39 13.05
CA SER A 173 -25.06 4.74 14.34
C SER A 173 -26.32 4.05 14.84
N ARG A 174 -26.28 2.73 15.07
CA ARG A 174 -27.38 2.02 15.73
C ARG A 174 -27.10 1.94 17.22
N SER A 175 -28.02 2.42 18.06
CA SER A 175 -28.00 2.09 19.48
C SER A 175 -28.30 0.61 19.62
N LEU A 176 -27.32 -0.18 20.05
CA LEU A 176 -27.59 -1.52 20.56
C LEU A 176 -28.35 -1.32 21.88
N SER A 177 -29.68 -1.34 21.84
CA SER A 177 -30.44 -1.60 23.06
C SER A 177 -29.99 -2.98 23.52
N ALA A 178 -29.26 -3.05 24.63
CA ALA A 178 -28.90 -4.32 25.24
C ALA A 178 -30.20 -5.11 25.42
N THR A 179 -30.39 -6.15 24.64
CA THR A 179 -31.43 -7.13 24.93
C THR A 179 -31.13 -7.60 26.35
N PRO A 180 -32.08 -7.49 27.31
CA PRO A 180 -31.83 -8.00 28.64
C PRO A 180 -31.43 -9.47 28.52
N PRO A 181 -30.49 -9.95 29.36
CA PRO A 181 -30.13 -11.35 29.33
C PRO A 181 -31.40 -12.19 29.45
N LEU A 182 -31.45 -13.30 28.70
CA LEU A 182 -32.60 -14.22 28.56
C LEU A 182 -33.14 -14.77 29.91
N THR A 183 -32.54 -14.41 31.04
CA THR A 183 -33.03 -14.67 32.39
C THR A 183 -34.37 -14.00 32.71
N LEU A 184 -34.66 -12.81 32.14
CA LEU A 184 -35.94 -12.12 32.41
C LEU A 184 -37.12 -12.71 31.61
N THR A 185 -36.88 -13.19 30.39
CA THR A 185 -37.93 -13.83 29.57
C THR A 185 -38.33 -15.20 30.12
N LEU A 186 -37.38 -15.92 30.73
CA LEU A 186 -37.60 -17.27 31.28
C LEU A 186 -38.28 -17.24 32.66
N THR A 187 -37.98 -16.22 33.49
CA THR A 187 -38.68 -16.02 34.77
C THR A 187 -40.14 -15.62 34.57
N LEU A 188 -40.43 -14.71 33.63
CA LEU A 188 -41.79 -14.20 33.41
C LEU A 188 -42.72 -15.27 32.81
N THR A 189 -42.21 -16.13 31.91
CA THR A 189 -42.95 -17.29 31.37
C THR A 189 -43.17 -18.38 32.42
N LEU A 190 -42.19 -18.65 33.28
CA LEU A 190 -42.32 -19.63 34.37
C LEU A 190 -43.29 -19.17 35.46
N THR A 191 -43.28 -17.89 35.86
CA THR A 191 -44.28 -17.37 36.81
C THR A 191 -45.70 -17.41 36.23
N LEU A 192 -45.88 -17.06 34.95
CA LEU A 192 -47.21 -17.06 34.33
C LEU A 192 -47.82 -18.46 34.22
N THR A 193 -46.98 -19.49 33.99
CA THR A 193 -47.42 -20.91 33.93
C THR A 193 -47.63 -21.55 35.30
N LEU A 194 -47.08 -20.98 36.38
CA LEU A 194 -47.30 -21.45 37.75
C LEU A 194 -48.50 -20.79 38.45
N THR A 195 -49.04 -19.70 37.89
CA THR A 195 -50.22 -18.97 38.42
C THR A 195 -51.52 -19.15 37.63
N LEU A 196 -51.50 -19.92 36.53
CA LEU A 196 -52.68 -20.33 35.74
C LEU A 196 -52.99 -21.81 36.02
#